data_AF-A0A2W4K3W5-F1
#
_entry.id   AF-A0A2W4K3W5-F1
#
_cell.length_a   1.000
_cell.length_b   1.000
_cell.length_c   1.000
_cell.angle_alpha   90.00
_cell.angle_beta   90.00
_cell.angle_gamma   90.00
#
_symmetry.space_group_name_H-M   'P 1'
#
loop_
_entity.id
_entity.type
_entity.pdbx_description
1 polymer ?
#
loop_
_entity_poly.entity_id
_entity_poly.type
_entity_poly.pdbx_seq_one_letter_code
_entity_poly.pdbx_strand_id
1 'polypeptide(L)' 'MFGLHRAKVVDSYDPQGELRLRLLVPDVLGDRTIWAWPWVSGPCLSAPEAGSSVWVWFEEDDVERALWLGAVPL' A
#
# COMPACT_ATOMS: atom_id res chain seq x y z
N MET A 1 17.04 5.38 -0.71
CA MET A 1 16.68 4.66 0.53
C MET A 1 15.32 5.13 0.99
N PHE A 2 14.32 4.81 0.18
CA PHE A 2 12.95 4.72 0.62
C PHE A 2 12.85 3.43 1.42
N GLY A 3 12.81 3.60 2.74
CA GLY A 3 12.67 2.50 3.68
C GLY A 3 11.21 2.07 3.80
N LEU A 4 10.82 1.70 5.01
CA LEU A 4 9.42 1.45 5.31
C LEU A 4 8.69 2.77 5.58
N HIS A 5 7.62 3.03 4.84
CA HIS A 5 6.83 4.26 4.96
C HIS A 5 5.41 3.97 5.42
N ARG A 6 4.79 4.93 6.14
CA ARG A 6 3.36 4.88 6.40
C ARG A 6 2.60 5.42 5.21
N ALA A 7 1.53 4.73 4.85
CA ALA A 7 0.64 5.12 3.79
C ALA A 7 -0.80 5.10 4.27
N LYS A 8 -1.65 5.93 3.66
CA LYS A 8 -3.09 5.90 3.87
C LYS A 8 -3.75 5.19 2.70
N VAL A 9 -4.63 4.24 3.00
CA VAL A 9 -5.48 3.61 1.98
C VAL A 9 -6.51 4.64 1.52
N VAL A 10 -6.49 4.99 0.24
CA VAL A 10 -7.49 5.87 -0.37
C VAL A 10 -8.58 5.07 -1.07
N ASP A 11 -8.25 3.88 -1.57
CA ASP A 11 -9.20 2.96 -2.20
C ASP A 11 -8.70 1.51 -2.01
N SER A 12 -9.60 0.62 -1.63
CA SER A 12 -9.36 -0.81 -1.43
C SER A 12 -10.04 -1.67 -2.49
N TYR A 13 -10.78 -1.07 -3.43
CA TYR A 13 -11.38 -1.77 -4.54
C TYR A 13 -10.37 -1.96 -5.67
N ASP A 14 -9.77 -3.14 -5.76
CA ASP A 14 -8.92 -3.52 -6.89
C ASP A 14 -9.78 -4.08 -8.03
N PRO A 15 -9.87 -3.41 -9.19
CA PRO A 15 -10.65 -3.90 -10.34
C PRO A 15 -10.15 -5.22 -10.91
N GLN A 16 -8.90 -5.59 -10.63
CA GLN A 16 -8.29 -6.85 -11.11
C GLN A 16 -8.39 -7.97 -10.08
N GLY A 17 -8.86 -7.71 -8.85
CA GLY A 17 -8.97 -8.74 -7.81
C GLY A 17 -7.64 -9.23 -7.24
N GLU A 18 -6.55 -8.48 -7.46
CA GLU A 18 -5.18 -8.82 -7.06
C GLU A 18 -4.80 -8.30 -5.66
N LEU A 19 -5.79 -7.82 -4.90
CA LEU A 19 -5.62 -7.24 -3.56
C LEU A 19 -4.64 -6.05 -3.54
N ARG A 20 -4.52 -5.30 -4.64
CA ARG A 20 -3.78 -4.04 -4.63
C ARG A 20 -4.55 -2.98 -3.85
N LEU A 21 -3.79 -2.10 -3.20
CA LEU A 21 -4.35 -0.94 -2.52
C LEU A 21 -3.94 0.32 -3.26
N ARG A 22 -4.87 1.26 -3.41
CA ARG A 22 -4.52 2.61 -3.81
C ARG A 22 -4.11 3.38 -2.57
N LEU A 23 -2.86 3.83 -2.55
CA LEU A 23 -2.21 4.42 -1.39
C LEU A 23 -1.81 5.86 -1.64
N LEU A 24 -1.93 6.68 -0.59
CA LEU A 24 -1.29 7.97 -0.46
C LEU A 24 -0.08 7.84 0.47
N VAL A 25 1.10 8.27 0.01
CA VAL A 25 2.36 8.20 0.77
C VAL A 25 2.97 9.61 0.84
N PRO A 26 2.50 10.48 1.75
CA PRO A 26 2.86 11.91 1.72
C PRO A 26 4.36 12.18 1.76
N ASP A 27 5.09 11.40 2.57
CA ASP A 27 6.54 11.58 2.77
C ASP A 27 7.39 11.23 1.54
N VAL A 28 6.82 10.54 0.54
CA VAL A 28 7.52 10.09 -0.68
C VAL A 28 6.93 10.71 -1.95
N LEU A 29 5.60 10.83 -2.02
CA LEU A 29 4.86 11.16 -3.24
C LEU A 29 4.08 12.49 -3.14
N GLY A 30 4.10 13.16 -1.98
CA GLY A 30 3.23 14.29 -1.72
C GLY A 30 1.76 13.89 -1.83
N ASP A 31 1.00 14.59 -2.68
CA ASP A 31 -0.44 14.36 -2.85
C ASP A 31 -0.77 13.28 -3.92
N ARG A 32 0.25 12.67 -4.53
CA ARG A 32 0.04 11.64 -5.56
C ARG A 32 -0.28 10.29 -4.92
N THR A 33 -1.22 9.57 -5.55
CA THR A 33 -1.56 8.20 -5.17
C THR A 33 -0.94 7.19 -6.12
N ILE A 34 -0.58 6.02 -5.61
CA ILE A 34 -0.06 4.88 -6.38
C ILE A 34 -0.86 3.61 -6.05
N TRP A 35 -0.73 2.60 -6.89
CA TRP A 35 -1.14 1.25 -6.54
C TRP A 35 0.03 0.52 -5.87
N ALA A 36 -0.25 -0.21 -4.79
CA ALA A 36 0.71 -1.08 -4.15
C ALA A 36 0.20 -2.51 -4.15
N TRP A 37 1.08 -3.46 -4.46
CA TRP A 37 0.81 -4.89 -4.41
C TRP A 37 0.88 -5.42 -2.98
N PRO A 38 0.15 -6.48 -2.61
CA PRO A 38 0.37 -7.15 -1.34
C PRO A 38 1.76 -7.80 -1.34
N TRP A 39 2.55 -7.61 -0.27
CA TRP A 39 3.83 -8.35 -0.13
C TRP A 39 3.58 -9.85 -0.01
N VAL A 40 2.63 -10.26 0.83
CA VAL A 40 2.23 -11.67 0.98
C VAL A 40 0.76 -11.79 0.63
N SER A 41 0.42 -12.59 -0.37
CA SER A 41 -0.96 -13.02 -0.62
C SER A 41 -1.25 -14.34 0.11
N GLY A 42 -2.46 -14.49 0.65
CA GLY A 42 -2.87 -15.69 1.35
C GLY A 42 -4.39 -15.74 1.56
N PRO A 43 -4.97 -16.93 1.79
CA PRO A 43 -6.43 -17.10 1.83
C PRO A 43 -7.13 -16.34 2.97
N CYS A 44 -6.39 -15.85 3.96
CA CYS A 44 -6.91 -15.05 5.06
C CYS A 44 -6.50 -13.57 4.99
N LEU A 45 -5.88 -13.12 3.89
CA LEU A 45 -5.52 -11.72 3.74
C LEU A 45 -6.73 -10.93 3.22
N SER A 46 -7.24 -10.06 4.07
CA SER A 46 -8.26 -9.08 3.68
C SER A 46 -7.60 -7.74 3.38
N ALA A 47 -8.04 -7.08 2.30
CA ALA A 47 -7.63 -5.72 1.99
C ALA A 47 -8.08 -4.78 3.12
N PRO A 48 -7.17 -3.98 3.72
CA PRO A 48 -7.54 -2.92 4.66
C PRO A 48 -8.50 -1.92 4.00
N GLU A 49 -9.46 -1.42 4.77
CA GLU A 49 -10.47 -0.48 4.28
C GLU A 49 -9.86 0.90 3.97
N ALA A 50 -10.49 1.62 3.04
CA ALA A 50 -10.17 3.03 2.79
C ALA A 50 -10.22 3.85 4.10
N GLY A 51 -9.21 4.69 4.31
CA GLY A 51 -9.00 5.44 5.55
C GLY A 51 -8.00 4.79 6.51
N SER A 52 -7.75 3.49 6.39
CA SER A 52 -6.76 2.77 7.19
C SER A 52 -5.34 3.23 6.89
N SER A 53 -4.43 3.04 7.86
CA SER A 53 -3.00 3.21 7.65
C SER A 53 -2.33 1.85 7.43
N VAL A 54 -1.40 1.79 6.48
CA VAL A 54 -0.60 0.59 6.18
C VAL A 54 0.89 0.93 6.12
N TRP A 55 1.72 -0.09 6.24
CA TRP A 55 3.13 0.01 5.90
C TRP A 55 3.36 -0.31 4.42
N VAL A 56 4.15 0.52 3.74
CA VAL A 56 4.54 0.35 2.33
C VAL A 56 6.06 0.34 2.18
N TRP A 57 6.53 -0.50 1.26
CA TRP A 57 7.92 -0.62 0.85
C TRP A 57 8.03 -0.41 -0.67
N PHE A 58 9.15 0.15 -1.13
CA PHE A 58 9.44 0.35 -2.55
C PHE A 58 10.62 -0.51 -2.97
N GLU A 59 10.38 -1.49 -3.84
CA GLU A 59 11.47 -2.32 -4.35
C GLU A 59 12.43 -1.48 -5.19
N GLU A 60 13.73 -1.66 -4.97
CA GLU A 60 14.79 -0.97 -5.74
C GLU A 60 14.63 0.57 -5.78
N ASP A 61 14.05 1.16 -4.72
CA ASP A 61 13.76 2.60 -4.64
C ASP A 61 12.79 3.10 -5.77
N ASP A 62 11.99 2.22 -6.37
CA ASP A 62 11.03 2.55 -7.44
C ASP A 62 9.59 2.63 -6.89
N VAL A 63 8.97 3.80 -7.06
CA VAL A 63 7.58 4.06 -6.59
C VAL A 63 6.52 3.29 -7.35
N GLU A 64 6.83 2.82 -8.56
CA GLU A 64 5.96 1.95 -9.35
C GLU A 64 6.04 0.48 -8.89
N ARG A 65 7.01 0.15 -8.04
CA ARG A 65 7.21 -1.19 -7.45
C ARG A 65 6.89 -1.19 -5.95
N ALA A 66 5.72 -0.66 -5.61
CA ALA A 66 5.27 -0.54 -4.23
C ALA A 66 4.62 -1.83 -3.72
N LEU A 67 4.98 -2.23 -2.49
CA LEU A 67 4.42 -3.36 -1.76
C LEU A 67 3.81 -2.89 -0.44
N TRP A 68 2.57 -3.24 -0.13
CA TRP A 68 1.98 -3.04 1.19
C TRP A 68 2.15 -4.29 2.07
N LEU A 69 2.53 -4.09 3.33
CA LEU A 69 2.88 -5.19 4.25
C LEU A 69 1.72 -5.59 5.16
N GLY A 70 0.87 -4.64 5.53
CA GLY A 70 -0.20 -4.83 6.49
C GLY A 70 -0.67 -3.52 7.11
N ALA A 71 -1.81 -3.58 7.80
CA ALA A 71 -2.37 -2.46 8.55
C ALA A 71 -1.48 -2.10 9.75
N VAL A 72 -1.37 -0.81 10.04
CA VAL A 72 -0.78 -0.32 11.29
C VAL A 72 -1.81 -0.54 12.40
N PRO A 73 -1.49 -1.28 13.48
CA PRO A 73 -2.39 -1.40 14.62
C PRO A 73 -2.73 -0.01 15.19
N LEU A 74 -4.00 0.19 15.57
CA LEU A 74 -4.47 1.40 16.24
C LEU A 74 -3.79 1.61 17.59
#